data_AF-A0A926VHP8-F1
#
_entry.id   AF-A0A926VHP8-F1
#
_cell.length_a   1.000
_cell.length_b   1.000
_cell.length_c   1.000
_cell.angle_alpha   90.00
_cell.angle_beta   90.00
_cell.angle_gamma   90.00
#
_symmetry.space_group_name_H-M   'P 1'
#
loop_
_entity.id
_entity.type
_entity.pdbx_description
1 polymer ?
#
loop_
_entity_poly.entity_id
_entity_poly.type
_entity_poly.pdbx_seq_one_letter_code
_entity_poly.pdbx_strand_id
1 'polypeptide(L)'
;MAKNSDRPRDFDAVLGGQTPPPVGGVVLGGMEGLRRRFAASIVEERVAALSDALNYGDAGIDLLVEAMNEREIIVRVTAYKLLQNVSAAKAKKAIARGIPLNIGDRIYSVYKSDISYGDDWYYITDSINQYYQKEYPLYKPGIDRSDKNLYYITNPEDGMFKYYDDCEPKLISRHLFKESAEAEAVLFHAVRMLEVNISDIWRDYPNPIENFNINEWCAANNVPLTCQDDEEEFQFETRVLQTLQNEKNLELLGQLWELIGFNRRLAFVHEDIINKKAYLQPQGNL
;
A
#
# COMPACT_ATOMS: atom_id res chain seq x y z
N MET A 1 26.32 22.56 24.68
CA MET A 1 27.46 21.76 24.21
C MET A 1 27.35 20.36 24.80
N ALA A 2 26.86 19.39 24.03
CA ALA A 2 26.90 17.98 24.43
C ALA A 2 28.05 17.32 23.66
N LYS A 3 28.98 16.68 24.37
CA LYS A 3 30.10 15.94 23.77
C LYS A 3 29.53 14.76 22.97
N ASN A 4 29.73 14.78 21.65
CA ASN A 4 29.66 13.57 20.82
C ASN A 4 30.62 12.54 21.44
N SER A 5 30.06 11.42 21.89
CA SER A 5 30.83 10.33 22.48
C SER A 5 31.19 9.36 21.36
N ASP A 6 32.40 9.49 20.82
CA ASP A 6 33.00 8.53 19.86
C ASP A 6 33.38 7.18 20.52
N ARG A 7 32.94 6.94 21.76
CA ARG A 7 33.25 5.72 22.50
C ARG A 7 32.24 4.61 22.20
N PRO A 8 32.72 3.36 22.08
CA PRO A 8 31.87 2.17 22.08
C PRO A 8 30.90 2.13 23.28
N ARG A 9 29.70 1.62 23.06
CA ARG A 9 28.62 1.40 24.02
C ARG A 9 28.19 -0.06 24.01
N ASP A 10 27.41 -0.43 25.02
CA ASP A 10 27.05 -1.82 25.32
C ASP A 10 26.26 -2.53 24.20
N PHE A 11 25.69 -1.78 23.25
CA PHE A 11 24.95 -2.28 22.09
C PHE A 11 25.75 -2.24 20.77
N ASP A 12 27.04 -1.89 20.82
CA ASP A 12 27.89 -1.94 19.64
C ASP A 12 28.26 -3.39 19.28
N ALA A 13 27.93 -3.79 18.04
CA ALA A 13 28.33 -5.07 17.49
C ALA A 13 29.86 -5.20 17.43
N VAL A 14 30.41 -6.17 18.17
CA VAL A 14 31.83 -6.53 18.11
C VAL A 14 32.04 -7.53 16.98
N LEU A 15 32.80 -7.15 15.95
CA LEU A 15 33.22 -8.06 14.88
C LEU A 15 34.23 -9.09 15.42
N GLY A 16 33.73 -10.17 16.01
CA GLY A 16 34.54 -11.33 16.41
C GLY A 16 34.71 -12.31 15.25
N GLY A 17 35.86 -12.28 14.58
CA GLY A 17 36.35 -13.43 13.82
C GLY A 17 37.04 -14.44 14.74
N GLN A 18 37.06 -15.72 14.37
CA GLN A 18 37.72 -16.84 15.10
C GLN A 18 39.26 -16.71 15.24
N THR A 19 39.83 -15.56 14.89
CA THR A 19 41.26 -15.25 15.01
C THR A 19 41.43 -14.05 15.94
N PRO A 20 42.39 -14.10 16.90
CA PRO A 20 42.67 -12.97 17.77
C PRO A 20 42.91 -11.71 16.93
N PRO A 21 42.34 -10.55 17.30
CA PRO A 21 42.63 -9.31 16.60
C PRO A 21 44.15 -9.08 16.62
N PRO A 22 44.77 -8.67 15.49
CA PRO A 22 46.15 -8.23 15.52
C PRO A 22 46.28 -7.12 16.57
N VAL A 23 47.36 -7.12 17.34
CA VAL A 23 47.63 -6.11 18.38
C VAL A 23 47.55 -4.73 17.72
N GLY A 24 46.48 -3.98 18.01
CA GLY A 24 46.09 -2.77 17.26
C GLY A 24 44.71 -2.80 16.58
N GLY A 25 43.95 -3.90 16.71
CA GLY A 25 42.59 -4.02 16.19
C GLY A 25 41.66 -2.96 16.79
N VAL A 26 41.30 -1.97 15.98
CA VAL A 26 40.38 -0.90 16.37
C VAL A 26 38.98 -1.51 16.54
N VAL A 27 38.50 -1.55 17.79
CA VAL A 27 37.09 -1.77 18.07
C VAL A 27 36.35 -0.51 17.60
N LEU A 28 35.92 -0.52 16.35
CA LEU A 28 35.03 0.51 15.79
C LEU A 28 33.63 0.34 16.40
N GLY A 29 33.52 0.55 17.70
CA GLY A 29 32.24 0.83 18.33
C GLY A 29 31.92 2.31 18.22
N GLY A 30 30.77 2.71 18.74
CA GLY A 30 30.33 4.09 18.71
C GLY A 30 29.71 4.46 17.36
N MET A 31 29.65 5.75 17.11
CA MET A 31 29.16 6.30 15.84
C MET A 31 29.98 5.88 14.62
N GLU A 32 31.27 5.60 14.79
CA GLU A 32 32.12 5.18 13.67
C GLU A 32 31.76 3.77 13.18
N GLY A 33 31.51 2.86 14.13
CA GLY A 33 30.98 1.52 13.84
C GLY A 33 29.62 1.58 13.14
N LEU A 34 28.73 2.43 13.63
CA LEU A 34 27.43 2.68 13.03
C LEU A 34 27.55 3.15 11.57
N ARG A 35 28.41 4.15 11.32
CA ARG A 35 28.65 4.67 9.96
C ARG A 35 29.22 3.62 9.02
N ARG A 36 30.10 2.75 9.52
CA ARG A 36 30.65 1.64 8.73
C ARG A 36 29.54 0.65 8.32
N ARG A 37 28.64 0.27 9.23
CA ARG A 37 27.49 -0.59 8.92
C ARG A 37 26.52 0.09 7.95
N PHE A 38 26.28 1.39 8.13
CA PHE A 38 25.44 2.17 7.22
C PHE A 38 26.03 2.33 5.80
N ALA A 39 27.36 2.26 5.68
CA ALA A 39 28.06 2.25 4.40
C ALA A 39 28.20 0.85 3.77
N ALA A 40 27.62 -0.19 4.39
CA ALA A 40 27.63 -1.54 3.85
C ALA A 40 26.95 -1.59 2.47
N SER A 41 27.35 -2.53 1.63
CA SER A 41 26.69 -2.76 0.33
C SER A 41 25.34 -3.47 0.45
N ILE A 42 25.08 -4.11 1.61
CA ILE A 42 23.87 -4.90 1.86
C ILE A 42 22.81 -3.99 2.48
N VAL A 43 21.65 -3.88 1.85
CA VAL A 43 20.61 -2.92 2.23
C VAL A 43 20.08 -3.20 3.65
N GLU A 44 19.93 -4.47 4.00
CA GLU A 44 19.46 -4.94 5.29
C GLU A 44 20.40 -4.53 6.43
N GLU A 45 21.72 -4.57 6.20
CA GLU A 45 22.70 -4.11 7.19
C GLU A 45 22.61 -2.61 7.43
N ARG A 46 22.32 -1.84 6.37
CA ARG A 46 22.16 -0.38 6.46
C ARG A 46 20.89 -0.03 7.23
N VAL A 47 19.78 -0.71 6.93
CA VAL A 47 18.51 -0.57 7.65
C VAL A 47 18.69 -0.93 9.13
N ALA A 48 19.36 -2.04 9.42
CA ALA A 48 19.66 -2.45 10.79
C ALA A 48 20.51 -1.40 11.52
N ALA A 49 21.52 -0.82 10.84
CA ALA A 49 22.32 0.26 11.40
C ALA A 49 21.47 1.49 11.74
N LEU A 50 20.47 1.87 10.94
CA LEU A 50 19.63 3.02 11.24
C LEU A 50 18.85 2.86 12.56
N SER A 51 18.42 1.65 12.90
CA SER A 51 17.69 1.38 14.15
C SER A 51 18.50 1.72 15.40
N ASP A 52 19.83 1.59 15.35
CA ASP A 52 20.72 1.95 16.45
C ASP A 52 21.02 3.46 16.51
N ALA A 53 20.71 4.22 15.46
CA ALA A 53 21.17 5.60 15.32
C ALA A 53 20.69 6.50 16.46
N LEU A 54 19.43 6.37 16.89
CA LEU A 54 18.87 7.20 17.96
C LEU A 54 19.63 7.07 19.29
N ASN A 55 20.33 5.94 19.52
CA ASN A 55 21.13 5.75 20.71
C ASN A 55 22.31 6.73 20.82
N TYR A 56 22.73 7.34 19.71
CA TYR A 56 23.86 8.26 19.66
C TYR A 56 23.45 9.75 19.64
N GLY A 57 22.20 10.05 20.01
CA GLY A 57 21.72 11.42 20.18
C GLY A 57 21.80 12.22 18.88
N ASP A 58 22.36 13.44 18.96
CA ASP A 58 22.38 14.36 17.81
C ASP A 58 23.10 13.78 16.59
N ALA A 59 24.24 13.12 16.77
CA ALA A 59 25.00 12.54 15.66
C ALA A 59 24.22 11.42 14.95
N GLY A 60 23.42 10.67 15.70
CA GLY A 60 22.51 9.67 15.16
C GLY A 60 21.35 10.27 14.37
N ILE A 61 20.76 11.35 14.87
CA ILE A 61 19.74 12.10 14.12
C ILE A 61 20.34 12.66 12.82
N ASP A 62 21.58 13.14 12.84
CA ASP A 62 22.24 13.62 11.61
C ASP A 62 22.43 12.49 10.59
N LEU A 63 22.79 11.28 11.04
CA LEU A 63 22.85 10.10 10.17
C LEU A 63 21.49 9.74 9.57
N LEU A 64 20.41 9.82 10.35
CA LEU A 64 19.05 9.58 9.84
C LEU A 64 18.64 10.64 8.82
N VAL A 65 19.00 11.91 9.03
CA VAL A 65 18.75 12.97 8.03
C VAL A 65 19.56 12.76 6.76
N GLU A 66 20.80 12.26 6.86
CA GLU A 66 21.62 11.84 5.72
C GLU A 66 20.94 10.70 4.95
N ALA A 67 20.47 9.67 5.67
CA ALA A 67 19.82 8.50 5.11
C ALA A 67 18.53 8.79 4.33
N MET A 68 17.88 9.94 4.57
CA MET A 68 16.75 10.41 3.77
C MET A 68 17.10 10.69 2.30
N ASN A 69 18.38 10.75 1.93
CA ASN A 69 18.81 11.00 0.55
C ASN A 69 19.42 9.77 -0.14
N GLU A 70 19.32 8.61 0.49
CA GLU A 70 19.92 7.38 -0.02
C GLU A 70 19.24 6.84 -1.27
N ARG A 71 19.92 5.95 -1.99
CA ARG A 71 19.41 5.39 -3.24
C ARG A 71 18.19 4.49 -3.03
N GLU A 72 18.22 3.64 -2.03
CA GLU A 72 17.20 2.62 -1.79
C GLU A 72 16.05 3.18 -0.97
N ILE A 73 14.83 3.00 -1.47
CA ILE A 73 13.62 3.55 -0.84
C ILE A 73 13.43 3.05 0.59
N ILE A 74 13.73 1.78 0.86
CA ILE A 74 13.61 1.19 2.21
C ILE A 74 14.50 1.92 3.24
N VAL A 75 15.69 2.37 2.84
CA VAL A 75 16.60 3.13 3.72
C VAL A 75 16.00 4.49 4.04
N ARG A 76 15.50 5.21 3.02
CA ARG A 76 14.83 6.51 3.20
C ARG A 76 13.57 6.40 4.06
N VAL A 77 12.75 5.37 3.83
CA VAL A 77 11.52 5.09 4.60
C VAL A 77 11.84 4.80 6.06
N THR A 78 12.85 3.96 6.31
CA THR A 78 13.30 3.62 7.67
C THR A 78 13.76 4.87 8.40
N ALA A 79 14.59 5.69 7.76
CA ALA A 79 15.04 6.96 8.31
C ALA A 79 13.87 7.89 8.64
N TYR A 80 12.90 8.02 7.73
CA TYR A 80 11.70 8.82 7.93
C TYR A 80 10.91 8.37 9.17
N LYS A 81 10.62 7.06 9.29
CA LYS A 81 9.88 6.49 10.43
C LYS A 81 10.57 6.75 11.76
N LEU A 82 11.89 6.56 11.80
CA LEU A 82 12.68 6.82 13.02
C LEU A 82 12.66 8.31 13.38
N LEU A 83 12.76 9.20 12.39
CA LEU A 83 12.72 10.65 12.61
C LEU A 83 11.34 11.16 13.05
N GLN A 84 10.23 10.49 12.71
CA GLN A 84 8.88 10.87 13.17
C GLN A 84 8.76 10.86 14.70
N ASN A 85 9.50 9.96 15.37
CA ASN A 85 9.48 9.82 16.82
C ASN A 85 10.44 10.79 17.54
N VAL A 86 11.12 11.67 16.81
CA VAL A 86 12.14 12.58 17.35
C VAL A 86 11.60 14.01 17.43
N SER A 87 11.62 14.59 18.63
CA SER A 87 11.12 15.96 18.87
C SER A 87 12.06 17.07 18.39
N ALA A 88 13.31 16.74 18.05
CA ALA A 88 14.34 17.69 17.63
C ALA A 88 13.93 18.48 16.38
N ALA A 89 14.21 19.79 16.38
CA ALA A 89 13.82 20.69 15.27
C ALA A 89 14.39 20.24 13.91
N LYS A 90 15.62 19.70 13.89
CA LYS A 90 16.26 19.18 12.68
C LYS A 90 15.54 17.94 12.11
N ALA A 91 15.06 17.05 12.97
CA ALA A 91 14.28 15.88 12.56
C ALA A 91 12.95 16.32 11.94
N LYS A 92 12.21 17.19 12.64
CA LYS A 92 10.96 17.78 12.14
C LYS A 92 11.13 18.46 10.79
N LYS A 93 12.21 19.24 10.63
CA LYS A 93 12.53 19.91 9.36
C LYS A 93 12.81 18.91 8.22
N ALA A 94 13.54 17.83 8.52
CA ALA A 94 13.89 16.81 7.52
C ALA A 94 12.67 16.06 6.98
N ILE A 95 11.70 15.75 7.85
CA ILE A 95 10.50 14.99 7.48
C ILE A 95 9.32 15.86 7.04
N ALA A 96 9.43 17.19 7.14
CA ALA A 96 8.33 18.13 6.90
C ALA A 96 7.66 17.99 5.52
N ARG A 97 8.41 17.54 4.51
CA ARG A 97 7.92 17.37 3.14
C ARG A 97 7.35 15.97 2.88
N GLY A 98 7.58 15.01 3.77
CA GLY A 98 7.29 13.60 3.55
C GLY A 98 8.52 12.79 3.17
N ILE A 99 8.30 11.60 2.61
CA ILE A 99 9.34 10.69 2.17
C ILE A 99 9.80 11.11 0.77
N PRO A 100 11.08 11.47 0.57
CA PRO A 100 11.59 11.80 -0.74
C PRO A 100 11.60 10.55 -1.65
N LEU A 101 11.05 10.74 -2.84
CA LEU A 101 11.00 9.74 -3.91
C LEU A 101 11.97 10.13 -5.04
N ASN A 102 12.78 9.17 -5.42
CA ASN A 102 13.71 9.21 -6.53
C ASN A 102 13.05 8.68 -7.81
N ILE A 103 13.57 9.11 -8.95
CA ILE A 103 13.15 8.57 -10.24
C ILE A 103 13.49 7.06 -10.27
N GLY A 104 12.53 6.24 -10.68
CA GLY A 104 12.63 4.78 -10.71
C GLY A 104 12.16 4.09 -9.42
N ASP A 105 11.84 4.83 -8.35
CA ASP A 105 11.12 4.26 -7.22
C ASP A 105 9.76 3.69 -7.67
N ARG A 106 9.28 2.68 -6.96
CA ARG A 106 7.95 2.10 -7.16
C ARG A 106 7.05 2.48 -6.00
N ILE A 107 5.81 2.80 -6.32
CA ILE A 107 4.73 2.89 -5.35
C ILE A 107 3.56 2.04 -5.86
N TYR A 108 2.72 1.61 -4.93
CA TYR A 108 1.61 0.71 -5.21
C TYR A 108 0.31 1.41 -4.82
N SER A 109 -0.46 1.77 -5.82
CA SER A 109 -1.71 2.49 -5.67
C SER A 109 -2.86 1.47 -5.61
N VAL A 110 -3.70 1.54 -4.58
CA VAL A 110 -4.89 0.68 -4.46
C VAL A 110 -6.07 1.40 -5.07
N TYR A 111 -6.77 0.73 -5.96
CA TYR A 111 -7.95 1.25 -6.65
C TYR A 111 -9.17 0.40 -6.32
N LYS A 112 -10.31 1.07 -6.17
CA LYS A 112 -11.64 0.47 -6.23
C LYS A 112 -11.99 0.34 -7.70
N SER A 113 -12.37 -0.87 -8.14
CA SER A 113 -12.82 -1.07 -9.52
C SER A 113 -14.07 -0.28 -9.79
N ASP A 114 -14.22 0.14 -11.04
CA ASP A 114 -15.47 0.69 -11.51
C ASP A 114 -16.42 -0.41 -11.97
N ILE A 115 -17.70 -0.15 -11.73
CA ILE A 115 -18.80 -1.10 -11.69
C ILE A 115 -20.01 -0.32 -12.21
N SER A 116 -20.44 -0.62 -13.43
CA SER A 116 -21.56 0.06 -14.07
C SER A 116 -22.52 -0.94 -14.70
N TYR A 117 -23.82 -0.66 -14.55
CA TYR A 117 -24.93 -1.51 -14.96
C TYR A 117 -25.82 -0.75 -15.94
N GLY A 118 -26.15 -1.39 -17.06
CA GLY A 118 -27.19 -0.97 -17.98
C GLY A 118 -28.38 -1.93 -17.93
N ASP A 119 -29.41 -1.62 -18.72
CA ASP A 119 -30.56 -2.52 -18.87
C ASP A 119 -30.15 -3.88 -19.49
N ASP A 120 -29.04 -3.97 -20.23
CA ASP A 120 -28.60 -5.16 -20.97
C ASP A 120 -27.09 -5.46 -20.87
N TRP A 121 -26.37 -4.85 -19.93
CA TRP A 121 -24.94 -5.09 -19.75
C TRP A 121 -24.43 -4.76 -18.35
N TYR A 122 -23.32 -5.39 -17.99
CA TYR A 122 -22.49 -5.02 -16.85
C TYR A 122 -21.03 -4.98 -17.28
N TYR A 123 -20.25 -4.06 -16.73
CA TYR A 123 -18.80 -4.15 -16.82
C TYR A 123 -18.11 -3.81 -15.50
N ILE A 124 -17.04 -4.56 -15.22
CA ILE A 124 -16.04 -4.22 -14.20
C ILE A 124 -14.78 -3.78 -14.92
N THR A 125 -14.31 -2.56 -14.65
CA THR A 125 -12.98 -2.14 -15.10
C THR A 125 -12.00 -2.07 -13.93
N ASP A 126 -10.89 -2.76 -14.11
CA ASP A 126 -9.76 -2.89 -13.17
C ASP A 126 -8.49 -2.26 -13.76
N SER A 127 -8.63 -1.39 -14.77
CA SER A 127 -7.50 -0.81 -15.50
C SER A 127 -7.53 0.71 -15.49
N ILE A 128 -6.35 1.30 -15.30
CA ILE A 128 -6.15 2.74 -15.44
C ILE A 128 -5.74 2.97 -16.90
N ASN A 129 -6.65 3.49 -17.72
CA ASN A 129 -6.29 3.86 -19.09
C ASN A 129 -5.29 5.02 -19.08
N GLN A 130 -4.31 5.01 -19.98
CA GLN A 130 -3.32 6.10 -20.16
C GLN A 130 -3.98 7.46 -20.39
N TYR A 131 -5.19 7.50 -20.93
CA TYR A 131 -5.99 8.72 -21.04
C TYR A 131 -6.27 9.35 -19.67
N TYR A 132 -6.60 8.55 -18.66
CA TYR A 132 -7.00 9.03 -17.33
C TYR A 132 -5.83 9.35 -16.39
N GLN A 133 -4.63 8.81 -16.67
CA GLN A 133 -3.40 9.29 -16.00
C GLN A 133 -3.18 10.81 -16.19
N LYS A 134 -3.73 11.41 -17.25
CA LYS A 134 -3.69 12.86 -17.45
C LYS A 134 -4.63 13.63 -16.52
N GLU A 135 -5.76 13.03 -16.14
CA GLU A 135 -6.80 13.68 -15.34
C GLU A 135 -6.59 13.48 -13.83
N TYR A 136 -5.98 12.36 -13.44
CA TYR A 136 -5.48 12.14 -12.08
C TYR A 136 -3.97 12.32 -12.05
N PRO A 137 -3.46 13.56 -12.07
CA PRO A 137 -2.03 13.77 -12.03
C PRO A 137 -1.49 13.11 -10.76
N LEU A 138 -0.63 12.10 -10.96
CA LEU A 138 0.10 11.42 -9.89
C LEU A 138 0.81 12.42 -8.96
N TYR A 139 1.10 13.60 -9.50
CA TYR A 139 1.86 14.65 -8.86
C TYR A 139 1.05 15.94 -8.77
N LYS A 140 0.90 16.45 -7.56
CA LYS A 140 0.42 17.81 -7.32
C LYS A 140 1.62 18.77 -7.26
N PRO A 141 1.62 19.88 -8.01
CA PRO A 141 2.63 20.91 -7.83
C PRO A 141 2.46 21.53 -6.44
N GLY A 142 3.56 21.75 -5.73
CA GLY A 142 3.58 22.58 -4.55
C GLY A 142 4.69 23.62 -4.64
N ILE A 143 4.45 24.76 -4.00
CA ILE A 143 5.35 25.91 -4.03
C ILE A 143 6.16 25.91 -2.73
N ASP A 144 7.48 25.79 -2.84
CA ASP A 144 8.39 26.12 -1.74
C ASP A 144 8.74 27.62 -1.81
N ARG A 145 9.03 28.23 -0.65
CA ARG A 145 9.45 29.65 -0.54
C ARG A 145 10.78 29.96 -1.26
N SER A 146 11.39 28.96 -1.91
CA SER A 146 12.65 29.04 -2.66
C SER A 146 12.45 29.06 -4.19
N ASP A 147 11.23 29.32 -4.68
CA ASP A 147 10.86 29.35 -6.10
C ASP A 147 11.19 28.06 -6.89
N LYS A 148 11.35 26.93 -6.18
CA LYS A 148 11.49 25.60 -6.79
C LYS A 148 10.13 24.93 -6.82
N ASN A 149 9.70 24.54 -8.02
CA ASN A 149 8.56 23.65 -8.19
C ASN A 149 8.87 22.32 -7.50
N LEU A 150 8.14 22.02 -6.43
CA LEU A 150 8.14 20.72 -5.78
C LEU A 150 6.95 19.92 -6.29
N TYR A 151 7.09 18.59 -6.30
CA TYR A 151 6.01 17.68 -6.61
C TYR A 151 5.70 16.83 -5.40
N TYR A 152 4.42 16.68 -5.11
CA TYR A 152 3.92 15.85 -4.02
C TYR A 152 3.04 14.74 -4.59
N ILE A 153 3.19 13.54 -4.06
CA ILE A 153 2.26 12.43 -4.27
C ILE A 153 1.44 12.36 -2.98
N THR A 154 0.16 12.70 -3.10
CA THR A 154 -0.77 12.74 -1.96
C THR A 154 -1.99 11.88 -2.25
N ASN A 155 -2.67 11.43 -1.20
CA ASN A 155 -3.84 10.58 -1.36
C ASN A 155 -5.01 11.35 -2.01
N PRO A 156 -5.96 10.63 -2.61
CA PRO A 156 -7.08 11.22 -3.36
C PRO A 156 -7.97 12.13 -2.51
N GLU A 157 -8.02 11.94 -1.18
CA GLU A 157 -8.79 12.79 -0.27
C GLU A 157 -8.35 14.27 -0.29
N ASP A 158 -7.11 14.58 -0.71
CA ASP A 158 -6.56 15.93 -0.69
C ASP A 158 -6.97 16.82 -1.89
N GLY A 159 -8.01 16.47 -2.66
CA GLY A 159 -8.37 17.26 -3.84
C GLY A 159 -9.54 16.74 -4.65
N MET A 160 -10.65 16.40 -3.99
CA MET A 160 -11.89 15.98 -4.65
C MET A 160 -12.41 17.04 -5.64
N PHE A 161 -12.02 16.92 -6.91
CA PHE A 161 -12.87 17.35 -8.02
C PHE A 161 -13.94 16.27 -8.19
N LYS A 162 -15.17 16.56 -7.73
CA LYS A 162 -16.35 15.78 -8.06
C LYS A 162 -16.70 16.06 -9.53
N TYR A 163 -16.08 15.35 -10.46
CA TYR A 163 -16.66 15.22 -11.79
C TYR A 163 -17.57 14.00 -11.83
N TYR A 164 -18.70 14.19 -12.51
CA TYR A 164 -19.66 13.15 -12.82
C TYR A 164 -19.04 12.24 -13.88
N ASP A 165 -18.45 11.14 -13.46
CA ASP A 165 -18.29 9.94 -14.30
C ASP A 165 -18.19 8.73 -13.35
N ASP A 166 -19.30 7.99 -13.24
CA ASP A 166 -19.37 6.72 -12.51
C ASP A 166 -18.79 5.57 -13.35
N CYS A 167 -17.73 5.85 -14.12
CA CYS A 167 -17.18 4.97 -15.15
C CYS A 167 -15.68 4.67 -14.97
N GLU A 168 -15.07 5.04 -13.83
CA GLU A 168 -13.62 4.98 -13.64
C GLU A 168 -13.14 4.40 -12.30
N PRO A 169 -12.07 3.57 -12.29
CA PRO A 169 -11.51 3.06 -11.05
C PRO A 169 -11.10 4.19 -10.11
N LYS A 170 -11.60 4.15 -8.88
CA LYS A 170 -11.37 5.20 -7.89
C LYS A 170 -10.13 4.87 -7.08
N LEU A 171 -9.11 5.72 -7.13
CA LEU A 171 -7.94 5.60 -6.24
C LEU A 171 -8.43 5.63 -4.79
N ILE A 172 -7.93 4.70 -3.98
CA ILE A 172 -8.22 4.57 -2.55
C ILE A 172 -7.02 5.09 -1.75
N SER A 173 -5.84 4.54 -2.02
CA SER A 173 -4.65 4.74 -1.20
C SER A 173 -3.37 4.50 -2.00
N ARG A 174 -2.21 4.80 -1.38
CA ARG A 174 -0.89 4.52 -1.93
C ARG A 174 0.04 3.93 -0.88
N HIS A 175 0.84 2.95 -1.31
CA HIS A 175 1.79 2.23 -0.47
C HIS A 175 3.19 2.23 -1.07
N LEU A 176 4.18 2.07 -0.21
CA LEU A 176 5.57 1.87 -0.60
C LEU A 176 5.91 0.39 -0.81
N PHE A 177 5.12 -0.51 -0.22
CA PHE A 177 5.31 -1.95 -0.26
C PHE A 177 4.12 -2.62 -0.91
N LYS A 178 4.42 -3.59 -1.77
CA LYS A 178 3.41 -4.27 -2.58
C LYS A 178 2.48 -5.08 -1.70
N GLU A 179 3.03 -5.77 -0.72
CA GLU A 179 2.32 -6.66 0.19
C GLU A 179 1.28 -5.88 1.01
N SER A 180 1.61 -4.66 1.43
CA SER A 180 0.68 -3.76 2.12
C SER A 180 -0.48 -3.32 1.22
N ALA A 181 -0.19 -2.95 -0.03
CA ALA A 181 -1.22 -2.61 -1.01
C ALA A 181 -2.11 -3.81 -1.36
N GLU A 182 -1.53 -5.00 -1.52
CA GLU A 182 -2.27 -6.22 -1.83
C GLU A 182 -3.17 -6.63 -0.66
N ALA A 183 -2.68 -6.57 0.57
CA ALA A 183 -3.48 -6.83 1.76
C ALA A 183 -4.68 -5.87 1.86
N GLU A 184 -4.46 -4.58 1.61
CA GLU A 184 -5.54 -3.60 1.60
C GLU A 184 -6.52 -3.82 0.43
N ALA A 185 -6.02 -4.12 -0.77
CA ALA A 185 -6.88 -4.43 -1.92
C ALA A 185 -7.77 -5.65 -1.66
N VAL A 186 -7.26 -6.70 -1.02
CA VAL A 186 -8.05 -7.87 -0.59
C VAL A 186 -9.15 -7.45 0.39
N LEU A 187 -8.82 -6.60 1.37
CA LEU A 187 -9.80 -6.09 2.33
C LEU A 187 -10.88 -5.26 1.65
N PHE A 188 -10.51 -4.33 0.77
CA PHE A 188 -11.49 -3.51 0.04
C PHE A 188 -12.31 -4.33 -0.95
N HIS A 189 -11.74 -5.35 -1.58
CA HIS A 189 -12.48 -6.28 -2.42
C HIS A 189 -13.56 -7.00 -1.60
N ALA A 190 -13.20 -7.51 -0.42
CA ALA A 190 -14.13 -8.18 0.48
C ALA A 190 -15.23 -7.25 1.00
N VAL A 191 -14.88 -6.04 1.45
CA VAL A 191 -15.86 -5.01 1.83
C VAL A 191 -16.78 -4.72 0.67
N ARG A 192 -16.24 -4.60 -0.54
CA ARG A 192 -17.03 -4.28 -1.72
C ARG A 192 -17.97 -5.41 -2.13
N MET A 193 -17.58 -6.67 -1.97
CA MET A 193 -18.48 -7.82 -2.18
C MET A 193 -19.73 -7.76 -1.28
N LEU A 194 -19.61 -7.19 -0.08
CA LEU A 194 -20.75 -7.00 0.84
C LEU A 194 -21.67 -5.84 0.46
N GLU A 195 -21.18 -4.88 -0.33
CA GLU A 195 -21.89 -3.65 -0.68
C GLU A 195 -22.47 -3.64 -2.10
N VAL A 196 -21.96 -4.50 -2.99
CA VAL A 196 -22.41 -4.54 -4.38
C VAL A 196 -23.85 -5.03 -4.41
N ASN A 197 -24.72 -4.28 -5.10
CA ASN A 197 -26.07 -4.71 -5.38
C ASN A 197 -26.06 -5.68 -6.55
N ILE A 198 -26.16 -6.97 -6.26
CA ILE A 198 -26.03 -8.01 -7.27
C ILE A 198 -27.34 -8.23 -8.03
N SER A 199 -28.48 -7.70 -7.57
CA SER A 199 -29.74 -7.74 -8.35
C SER A 199 -29.61 -7.02 -9.69
N ASP A 200 -28.71 -6.03 -9.77
CA ASP A 200 -28.47 -5.24 -10.97
C ASP A 200 -27.54 -5.96 -11.96
N ILE A 201 -26.88 -7.04 -11.51
CA ILE A 201 -25.94 -7.84 -12.29
C ILE A 201 -26.65 -8.97 -13.04
N TRP A 202 -27.64 -9.61 -12.40
CA TRP A 202 -28.26 -10.85 -12.90
C TRP A 202 -29.38 -10.65 -13.92
N ARG A 203 -29.88 -9.43 -14.13
CA ARG A 203 -31.10 -9.20 -14.90
C ARG A 203 -31.03 -9.76 -16.33
N ASP A 204 -29.86 -9.73 -16.99
CA ASP A 204 -29.75 -10.07 -18.42
C ASP A 204 -28.43 -10.74 -18.85
N TYR A 205 -27.62 -11.26 -17.92
CA TYR A 205 -26.53 -12.18 -18.26
C TYR A 205 -27.04 -13.62 -18.13
N PRO A 206 -27.50 -14.28 -19.22
CA PRO A 206 -27.80 -15.70 -19.17
C PRO A 206 -26.52 -16.44 -18.81
N ASN A 207 -26.52 -17.05 -17.62
CA ASN A 207 -25.54 -17.94 -17.03
C ASN A 207 -24.33 -18.23 -17.96
N PRO A 208 -23.22 -17.47 -17.87
CA PRO A 208 -22.06 -17.72 -18.72
C PRO A 208 -21.32 -19.01 -18.34
N ILE A 209 -21.71 -19.65 -17.23
CA ILE A 209 -21.20 -20.97 -16.87
C ILE A 209 -22.29 -21.99 -17.21
N GLU A 210 -22.21 -22.54 -18.42
CA GLU A 210 -22.92 -23.78 -18.75
C GLU A 210 -22.65 -24.77 -17.61
N ASN A 211 -23.71 -25.19 -16.90
CA ASN A 211 -23.72 -26.19 -15.82
C ASN A 211 -23.48 -25.71 -14.36
N PHE A 212 -23.51 -24.42 -14.03
CA PHE A 212 -23.59 -24.03 -12.61
C PHE A 212 -25.03 -24.20 -12.10
N ASN A 213 -25.23 -25.07 -11.09
CA ASN A 213 -26.51 -25.25 -10.41
C ASN A 213 -26.40 -24.72 -8.98
N ILE A 214 -26.97 -23.54 -8.73
CA ILE A 214 -26.89 -22.90 -7.42
C ILE A 214 -27.62 -23.68 -6.31
N ASN A 215 -28.66 -24.46 -6.63
CA ASN A 215 -29.35 -25.28 -5.63
C ASN A 215 -28.42 -26.39 -5.11
N GLU A 216 -27.72 -27.09 -6.02
CA GLU A 216 -26.73 -28.10 -5.64
C GLU A 216 -25.56 -27.47 -4.87
N TRP A 217 -25.12 -26.28 -5.28
CA TRP A 217 -24.07 -25.55 -4.58
C TRP A 217 -24.48 -25.14 -3.16
N CYS A 218 -25.72 -24.64 -2.97
CA CYS A 218 -26.25 -24.31 -1.64
C CYS A 218 -26.30 -25.54 -0.73
N ALA A 219 -26.79 -26.68 -1.26
CA ALA A 219 -26.83 -27.94 -0.52
C ALA A 219 -25.42 -28.43 -0.13
N ALA A 220 -24.46 -28.35 -1.06
CA ALA A 220 -23.07 -28.75 -0.81
C ALA A 220 -22.37 -27.87 0.24
N ASN A 221 -22.73 -26.59 0.32
CA ASN A 221 -22.13 -25.60 1.23
C ASN A 221 -22.96 -25.35 2.50
N ASN A 222 -24.02 -26.13 2.75
CA ASN A 222 -24.93 -25.97 3.88
C ASN A 222 -25.57 -24.58 3.99
N VAL A 223 -25.83 -23.91 2.85
CA VAL A 223 -26.60 -22.66 2.81
C VAL A 223 -28.08 -23.04 2.96
N PRO A 224 -28.80 -22.57 4.00
CA PRO A 224 -30.15 -23.05 4.35
C PRO A 224 -31.24 -22.41 3.47
N LEU A 225 -31.06 -22.46 2.15
CA LEU A 225 -31.96 -21.89 1.17
C LEU A 225 -32.24 -22.91 0.06
N THR A 226 -33.49 -22.95 -0.37
CA THR A 226 -33.95 -23.72 -1.53
C THR A 226 -34.75 -22.80 -2.44
N CYS A 227 -34.69 -23.03 -3.74
CA CYS A 227 -35.56 -22.35 -4.71
C CYS A 227 -37.03 -22.61 -4.37
N GLN A 228 -37.87 -21.58 -4.48
CA GLN A 228 -39.32 -21.70 -4.30
C GLN A 228 -40.00 -22.07 -5.62
N ASP A 229 -41.20 -22.64 -5.56
CA ASP A 229 -41.93 -23.12 -6.75
C ASP A 229 -42.31 -22.00 -7.74
N ASP A 230 -42.43 -20.75 -7.26
CA ASP A 230 -42.75 -19.55 -8.03
C ASP A 230 -41.56 -18.59 -8.20
N GLU A 231 -40.37 -18.98 -7.76
CA GLU A 231 -39.16 -18.16 -7.81
C GLU A 231 -38.36 -18.46 -9.07
N GLU A 232 -38.01 -17.41 -9.83
CA GLU A 232 -37.12 -17.53 -10.98
C GLU A 232 -35.66 -17.75 -10.51
N GLU A 233 -34.83 -18.43 -11.31
CA GLU A 233 -33.45 -18.79 -10.95
C GLU A 233 -32.63 -17.59 -10.46
N PHE A 234 -32.69 -16.46 -11.16
CA PHE A 234 -31.98 -15.23 -10.78
C PHE A 234 -32.49 -14.63 -9.45
N GLN A 235 -33.77 -14.81 -9.13
CA GLN A 235 -34.35 -14.34 -7.86
C GLN A 235 -33.78 -15.17 -6.71
N PHE A 236 -33.66 -16.49 -6.93
CA PHE A 236 -33.03 -17.39 -5.97
C PHE A 236 -31.55 -17.06 -5.78
N GLU A 237 -30.79 -16.84 -6.85
CA GLU A 237 -29.38 -16.42 -6.80
C GLU A 237 -29.19 -15.12 -6.04
N THR A 238 -30.05 -14.13 -6.33
CA THR A 238 -30.05 -12.85 -5.62
C THR A 238 -30.31 -13.05 -4.12
N ARG A 239 -31.26 -13.92 -3.75
CA ARG A 239 -31.58 -14.23 -2.34
C ARG A 239 -30.46 -14.98 -1.63
N VAL A 240 -29.77 -15.90 -2.32
CA VAL A 240 -28.58 -16.59 -1.79
C VAL A 240 -27.48 -15.57 -1.50
N LEU A 241 -27.16 -14.72 -2.46
CA LEU A 241 -26.13 -13.70 -2.30
C LEU A 241 -26.46 -12.71 -1.19
N GLN A 242 -27.69 -12.19 -1.13
CA GLN A 242 -28.12 -11.30 -0.06
C GLN A 242 -28.03 -11.96 1.32
N THR A 243 -28.39 -13.24 1.42
CA THR A 243 -28.22 -14.01 2.67
C THR A 243 -26.76 -14.07 3.06
N LEU A 244 -25.86 -14.44 2.15
CA LEU A 244 -24.42 -14.50 2.42
C LEU A 244 -23.83 -13.12 2.76
N GLN A 245 -24.29 -12.04 2.13
CA GLN A 245 -23.92 -10.65 2.45
C GLN A 245 -24.37 -10.26 3.86
N ASN A 246 -25.63 -10.57 4.21
CA ASN A 246 -26.20 -10.28 5.54
C ASN A 246 -25.48 -11.07 6.65
N GLU A 247 -25.13 -12.31 6.37
CA GLU A 247 -24.34 -13.17 7.27
C GLU A 247 -22.84 -12.82 7.28
N LYS A 248 -22.40 -11.94 6.37
CA LYS A 248 -20.99 -11.57 6.13
C LYS A 248 -20.11 -12.79 5.86
N ASN A 249 -20.65 -13.79 5.17
CA ASN A 249 -19.95 -15.01 4.81
C ASN A 249 -19.06 -14.79 3.58
N LEU A 250 -17.93 -14.09 3.79
CA LEU A 250 -17.00 -13.68 2.72
C LEU A 250 -16.38 -14.87 1.96
N GLU A 251 -16.22 -16.01 2.62
CA GLU A 251 -15.67 -17.22 1.99
C GLU A 251 -16.62 -17.75 0.93
N LEU A 252 -17.88 -17.99 1.30
CA LEU A 252 -18.89 -18.46 0.35
C LEU A 252 -19.26 -17.39 -0.68
N LEU A 253 -19.23 -16.11 -0.31
CA LEU A 253 -19.39 -15.01 -1.28
C LEU A 253 -18.30 -15.01 -2.34
N GLY A 254 -17.03 -15.16 -1.94
CA GLY A 254 -15.91 -15.19 -2.88
C GLY A 254 -16.00 -16.40 -3.82
N GLN A 255 -16.31 -17.58 -3.29
CA GLN A 255 -16.52 -18.77 -4.10
C GLN A 255 -17.66 -18.59 -5.09
N LEU A 256 -18.82 -18.11 -4.62
CA LEU A 256 -19.97 -17.88 -5.47
C LEU A 256 -19.66 -16.84 -6.56
N TRP A 257 -19.00 -15.74 -6.20
CA TRP A 257 -18.55 -14.68 -7.13
C TRP A 257 -17.69 -15.20 -8.28
N GLU A 258 -16.78 -16.13 -8.01
CA GLU A 258 -15.96 -16.78 -9.04
C GLU A 258 -16.79 -17.75 -9.90
N LEU A 259 -17.66 -18.55 -9.28
CA LEU A 259 -18.49 -19.57 -9.95
C LEU A 259 -19.57 -18.98 -10.84
N ILE A 260 -19.98 -17.74 -10.62
CA ILE A 260 -20.97 -17.04 -11.45
C ILE A 260 -20.29 -16.21 -12.55
N GLY A 261 -18.97 -16.31 -12.70
CA GLY A 261 -18.22 -15.73 -13.81
C GLY A 261 -17.72 -14.30 -13.58
N PHE A 262 -17.87 -13.73 -12.39
CA PHE A 262 -17.27 -12.43 -12.04
C PHE A 262 -15.80 -12.59 -11.64
N ASN A 263 -14.96 -12.97 -12.59
CA ASN A 263 -13.53 -13.18 -12.35
C ASN A 263 -12.72 -11.89 -12.09
N ARG A 264 -13.35 -10.71 -12.20
CA ARG A 264 -12.69 -9.43 -11.98
C ARG A 264 -12.78 -9.01 -10.51
N ARG A 265 -11.69 -8.43 -10.02
CA ARG A 265 -11.60 -7.95 -8.65
C ARG A 265 -12.37 -6.64 -8.51
N LEU A 266 -12.95 -6.42 -7.35
CA LEU A 266 -13.65 -5.16 -6.98
C LEU A 266 -12.70 -4.11 -6.38
N ALA A 267 -11.47 -4.52 -6.09
CA ALA A 267 -10.35 -3.65 -5.79
C ALA A 267 -9.05 -4.29 -6.28
N PHE A 268 -8.08 -3.49 -6.70
CA PHE A 268 -6.84 -3.98 -7.30
C PHE A 268 -5.67 -3.04 -7.01
N VAL A 269 -4.45 -3.54 -7.23
CA VAL A 269 -3.21 -2.79 -7.06
C VAL A 269 -2.63 -2.44 -8.42
N HIS A 270 -2.23 -1.18 -8.57
CA HIS A 270 -1.45 -0.71 -9.71
C HIS A 270 -0.05 -0.30 -9.25
N GLU A 271 0.99 -0.74 -9.97
CA GLU A 271 2.37 -0.31 -9.74
C GLU A 271 2.64 0.98 -10.54
N ASP A 272 2.95 2.06 -9.84
CA ASP A 272 3.39 3.32 -10.43
C ASP A 272 4.91 3.47 -10.29
N ILE A 273 5.58 3.78 -11.39
CA ILE A 273 7.02 4.09 -11.40
C ILE A 273 7.20 5.60 -11.38
N ILE A 274 7.96 6.08 -10.39
CA ILE A 274 8.23 7.50 -10.21
C ILE A 274 9.08 8.02 -11.37
N ASN A 275 8.55 8.96 -12.13
CA ASN A 275 9.23 9.54 -13.30
C ASN A 275 9.83 10.93 -13.04
N LYS A 276 9.54 11.53 -11.88
CA LYS A 276 10.14 12.78 -11.42
C LYS A 276 10.29 12.81 -9.91
N LYS A 277 11.29 13.56 -9.44
CA LYS A 277 11.52 13.75 -8.00
C LYS A 277 10.29 14.32 -7.33
N ALA A 278 9.84 13.67 -6.28
CA ALA A 278 8.65 14.06 -5.54
C ALA A 278 8.80 13.69 -4.06
N TYR A 279 7.80 14.06 -3.26
CA TYR A 279 7.66 13.60 -1.89
C TYR A 279 6.35 12.85 -1.74
N LEU A 280 6.39 11.67 -1.13
CA LEU A 280 5.21 10.97 -0.67
C LEU A 280 4.83 11.51 0.72
N GLN A 281 3.60 11.97 0.86
CA GLN A 281 3.04 12.35 2.15
C GLN A 281 2.20 11.17 2.68
N PRO A 282 2.73 10.38 3.63
CA PRO A 282 1.96 9.27 4.19
C PRO A 282 0.78 9.82 4.99
N GLN A 283 -0.40 9.24 4.82
CA GLN A 283 -1.50 9.43 5.76
C GLN A 283 -1.46 8.29 6.79
N GLY A 284 -1.47 8.64 8.08
CA GLY A 284 -1.41 7.66 9.18
C GLY A 284 0.00 7.19 9.56
N ASN A 285 0.07 6.17 10.42
CA ASN A 285 1.32 5.52 10.82
C ASN A 285 1.74 4.51 9.72
N LEU A 286 2.92 4.70 9.14
CA LEU A 286 3.53 3.80 8.15
C LEU A 286 3.95 2.44 8.72
#